data_AF-E8WNQ3-F1
#
_entry.id   AF-E8WNQ3-F1
#
_cell.length_a   1.000
_cell.length_b   1.000
_cell.length_c   1.000
_cell.angle_alpha   90.00
_cell.angle_beta   90.00
_cell.angle_gamma   90.00
#
_symmetry.space_group_name_H-M   'P 1'
#
loop_
_entity.id
_entity.type
_entity.pdbx_description
1 polymer ?
#
loop_
_entity_poly.entity_id
_entity_poly.type
_entity_poly.pdbx_seq_one_letter_code
_entity_poly.pdbx_strand_id
1 'polypeptide(L)' 'MTRFETSRIREMIGIKIGLVQQAAQRLDPALELDQLEEGIADLEKGIGEMKEILAGLPYKRALD' A
#
# COMPACT_ATOMS: atom_id res chain seq x y z
N MET A 1 -21.98 1.32 6.39
CA MET A 1 -20.78 2.18 6.31
C MET A 1 -21.25 3.63 6.26
N THR A 2 -20.80 4.46 7.20
CA THR A 2 -21.14 5.89 7.29
C THR A 2 -20.22 6.72 6.40
N ARG A 3 -20.64 7.94 6.04
CA ARG A 3 -19.81 8.87 5.24
C ARG A 3 -18.45 9.16 5.90
N PHE A 4 -18.39 9.17 7.23
CA PHE A 4 -17.17 9.33 8.01
C PHE A 4 -16.23 8.13 7.89
N GLU A 5 -16.76 6.91 7.99
CA GLU A 5 -15.98 5.68 7.79
C GLU A 5 -15.41 5.61 6.37
N THR A 6 -16.21 5.96 5.36
CA THR A 6 -15.76 6.03 3.96
C THR A 6 -14.64 7.05 3.75
N SER A 7 -14.74 8.24 4.36
CA SER A 7 -13.71 9.28 4.25
C SER A 7 -12.39 8.84 4.89
N ARG A 8 -12.46 8.23 6.08
CA ARG A 8 -11.28 7.72 6.80
C ARG A 8 -10.60 6.58 6.04
N ILE A 9 -11.37 5.69 5.43
CA ILE A 9 -10.85 4.63 4.57
C ILE A 9 -10.14 5.22 3.35
N ARG A 10 -10.72 6.22 2.68
CA ARG A 10 -10.07 6.90 1.54
C ARG A 10 -8.76 7.56 1.94
N GLU A 11 -8.72 8.24 3.07
CA GLU A 11 -7.51 8.88 3.59
C GLU A 11 -6.41 7.86 3.87
N MET A 12 -6.75 6.76 4.57
CA MET A 12 -5.82 5.67 4.85
C MET A 12 -5.27 5.03 3.56
N ILE A 13 -6.13 4.77 2.57
CA ILE A 13 -5.71 4.26 1.26
C ILE A 13 -4.76 5.26 0.58
N GLY A 14 -5.10 6.55 0.59
CA GLY A 14 -4.27 7.60 0.01
C GLY A 14 -2.86 7.66 0.64
N ILE A 15 -2.78 7.56 1.97
CA ILE A 15 -1.50 7.51 2.69
C ILE A 15 -0.67 6.29 2.26
N LYS A 16 -1.29 5.10 2.20
CA LYS A 16 -0.58 3.87 1.79
C LYS A 16 -0.10 3.94 0.33
N ILE A 17 -0.90 4.53 -0.57
CA ILE A 17 -0.48 4.76 -1.97
C ILE A 17 0.75 5.68 -2.01
N GLY A 18 0.74 6.77 -1.24
CA GLY A 18 1.87 7.68 -1.16
C GLY A 18 3.16 7.00 -0.68
N LEU A 19 3.06 6.12 0.33
CA LEU A 19 4.22 5.36 0.83
C LEU A 19 4.79 4.41 -0.24
N VAL A 20 3.93 3.68 -0.98
CA VAL A 20 4.38 2.80 -2.06
C VAL A 20 5.04 3.60 -3.19
N GLN A 21 4.48 4.75 -3.56
CA GLN A 21 5.07 5.63 -4.57
C GLN A 21 6.43 6.17 -4.14
N GLN A 22 6.59 6.58 -2.88
CA GLN A 22 7.87 7.04 -2.35
C GLN A 22 8.92 5.93 -2.33
N ALA A 23 8.54 4.70 -1.96
CA ALA A 23 9.42 3.54 -2.03
C ALA A 23 9.84 3.24 -3.48
N ALA A 24 8.89 3.26 -4.42
CA ALA A 24 9.17 3.05 -5.84
C ALA A 24 10.12 4.11 -6.42
N GLN A 25 9.96 5.37 -6.03
CA GLN A 25 10.82 6.48 -6.49
C GLN A 25 12.28 6.35 -6.01
N ARG A 26 12.54 5.56 -4.97
CA ARG A 26 13.89 5.30 -4.47
C ARG A 26 14.59 4.17 -5.23
N LEU A 27 13.87 3.40 -6.05
CA LEU A 27 14.46 2.38 -6.90
C LEU A 27 15.11 3.06 -8.11
N ASP A 28 16.44 3.13 -8.11
CA ASP A 28 17.25 3.66 -9.19
C ASP A 28 18.09 2.52 -9.81
N PRO A 29 18.11 2.36 -11.14
CA PRO A 29 18.96 1.37 -11.82
C PRO A 29 20.47 1.51 -11.55
N ALA A 30 20.92 2.66 -11.02
CA ALA A 30 22.30 2.91 -10.62
C ALA A 30 22.64 2.39 -9.21
N LEU A 31 21.66 1.86 -8.46
CA LEU A 31 21.90 1.22 -7.17
C LEU A 31 22.60 -0.13 -7.36
N GLU A 32 23.37 -0.52 -6.35
CA GLU A 32 23.93 -1.87 -6.26
C GLU A 32 22.82 -2.92 -6.10
N LEU A 33 23.09 -4.16 -6.53
CA LEU A 33 22.08 -5.23 -6.52
C LEU A 33 21.46 -5.44 -5.13
N ASP A 34 22.28 -5.48 -4.08
CA ASP A 34 21.81 -5.67 -2.69
C ASP A 34 20.86 -4.55 -2.25
N GLN A 35 21.10 -3.31 -2.71
CA GLN A 35 20.25 -2.15 -2.38
C GLN A 35 18.93 -2.19 -3.17
N LEU A 36 18.97 -2.67 -4.42
CA LEU A 36 17.76 -2.93 -5.19
C LEU A 36 16.91 -4.03 -4.57
N GLU A 37 17.53 -5.12 -4.12
CA GLU A 37 16.85 -6.22 -3.44
C GLU A 37 16.17 -5.75 -2.15
N GLU A 38 16.86 -4.96 -1.32
CA GLU A 38 16.29 -4.35 -0.11
C GLU A 38 15.12 -3.43 -0.45
N GLY A 39 15.29 -2.55 -1.46
CA GLY A 39 14.23 -1.63 -1.91
C GLY A 39 13.01 -2.35 -2.47
N ILE A 40 13.20 -3.45 -3.20
CA ILE A 40 12.13 -4.30 -3.72
C ILE A 40 11.39 -4.99 -2.56
N ALA A 41 12.12 -5.56 -1.59
CA ALA A 41 11.50 -6.21 -0.44
C ALA A 41 10.63 -5.25 0.38
N ASP A 42 11.08 -4.00 0.58
CA ASP A 42 10.30 -2.95 1.22
C ASP A 42 9.03 -2.59 0.43
N LEU A 43 9.14 -2.53 -0.90
CA LEU A 43 8.01 -2.27 -1.80
C LEU A 43 6.97 -3.39 -1.71
N GLU A 44 7.41 -4.65 -1.77
CA GLU A 44 6.57 -5.83 -1.65
C GLU A 44 5.83 -5.86 -0.31
N LYS A 45 6.53 -5.56 0.78
CA LYS A 45 5.93 -5.43 2.11
C LYS A 45 4.85 -4.35 2.15
N GLY A 46 5.14 -3.15 1.63
CA GLY A 46 4.18 -2.04 1.59
C GLY A 46 2.93 -2.38 0.77
N ILE A 47 3.09 -3.08 -0.35
CA ILE A 47 1.99 -3.59 -1.17
C ILE A 47 1.19 -4.66 -0.41
N GLY A 48 1.86 -5.58 0.29
CA GLY A 48 1.24 -6.60 1.13
C GLY A 48 0.32 -6.01 2.19
N GLU A 49 0.82 -5.06 2.98
CA GLU A 49 0.04 -4.35 3.99
C GLU A 49 -1.19 -3.65 3.39
N MET A 50 -1.05 -3.03 2.21
CA MET A 50 -2.17 -2.40 1.53
C MET A 50 -3.24 -3.41 1.13
N LYS A 51 -2.83 -4.58 0.60
CA LYS A 51 -3.75 -5.67 0.25
C LYS A 51 -4.52 -6.18 1.47
N GLU A 52 -3.85 -6.34 2.62
CA GLU A 52 -4.49 -6.75 3.87
C GLU A 52 -5.55 -5.74 4.34
N ILE A 53 -5.19 -4.44 4.33
CA ILE A 53 -6.12 -3.36 4.67
C ILE A 53 -7.35 -3.40 3.76
N LEU A 54 -7.15 -3.51 2.44
CA LEU A 54 -8.24 -3.60 1.46
C LEU A 54 -9.09 -4.85 1.67
N ALA A 55 -8.48 -5.99 1.99
CA ALA A 55 -9.19 -7.24 2.26
C ALA A 55 -10.02 -7.18 3.56
N GLY A 56 -9.60 -6.39 4.54
CA GLY A 56 -10.32 -6.13 5.79
C GLY A 56 -11.46 -5.11 5.66
N LEU A 57 -11.59 -4.43 4.52
CA LEU A 57 -12.71 -3.50 4.31
C LEU A 57 -14.04 -4.27 4.20
N PRO A 58 -15.13 -3.73 4.75
CA PRO A 58 -16.43 -4.40 4.81
C PRO A 58 -17.11 -4.64 3.44
N TYR A 59 -16.42 -4.40 2.32
CA TYR A 59 -16.92 -4.58 0.97
C TYR A 59 -17.25 -6.05 0.64
N LYS A 60 -16.53 -7.02 1.24
CA LYS A 60 -16.78 -8.45 1.01
C LYS A 60 -18.09 -8.97 1.63
N ARG A 61 -18.69 -8.29 2.62
CA ARG A 61 -19.91 -8.76 3.30
C ARG A 61 -21.22 -8.31 2.66
N ALA A 62 -21.17 -7.45 1.65
CA ALA A 62 -22.36 -6.91 0.99
C ALA A 62 -22.72 -7.62 -0.32
N LEU A 63 -21.94 -8.64 -0.72
CA LEU A 63 -22.10 -9.38 -1.97
C LEU A 63 -22.24 -10.91 -1.77
N ASP A 64 -22.35 -11.37 -0.52
CA ASP A 64 -22.75 -12.74 -0.16
C ASP A 64 -24.19 -12.76 0.38
#